data_AF-A0A963ZXI6-F1
#
_entry.id   AF-A0A963ZXI6-F1
#
_cell.length_a   1.000
_cell.length_b   1.000
_cell.length_c   1.000
_cell.angle_alpha   90.00
_cell.angle_beta   90.00
_cell.angle_gamma   90.00
#
_symmetry.space_group_name_H-M   'P 1'
#
loop_
_entity.id
_entity.type
_entity.pdbx_description
1 polymer ?
#
loop_
_entity_poly.entity_id
_entity_poly.type
_entity_poly.pdbx_seq_one_letter_code
_entity_poly.pdbx_strand_id
1 'polypeptide(L)'
;MVEQIEAEYGVRPEIARADSDYFNIPDIQQLEALGTICYCNIPKNAEGRTGTDEHGQPILFTYDVQLDQYTCSQGKPLVRKGYETKGQRKAVRYQGTQCQDCPIREKCTRSTRARTIYRYDDEQWKEQYIRRMKSPNGRRQSALRRAKFQALGQYCILRAHSADDPKF
;
A
#
# COMPACT_ATOMS: atom_id res chain seq x y z
N MET A 1 16.15 -11.00 -0.02
CA MET A 1 15.64 -12.09 -0.88
C MET A 1 15.96 -11.88 -2.36
N VAL A 2 15.54 -10.79 -3.03
CA VAL A 2 16.03 -10.51 -4.41
C VAL A 2 17.55 -10.38 -4.44
N GLU A 3 18.12 -9.62 -3.49
CA GLU A 3 19.56 -9.49 -3.33
C GLU A 3 20.27 -10.83 -3.02
N GLN A 4 19.58 -11.76 -2.34
CA GLN A 4 20.14 -13.09 -2.05
C GLN A 4 20.17 -13.95 -3.32
N ILE A 5 19.12 -13.89 -4.14
CA ILE A 5 19.08 -14.56 -5.45
C ILE A 5 20.19 -14.00 -6.36
N GLU A 6 20.35 -12.69 -6.38
CA GLU A 6 21.42 -12.05 -7.16
C GLU A 6 22.81 -12.46 -6.66
N ALA A 7 23.02 -12.55 -5.35
CA ALA A 7 24.29 -13.00 -4.77
C ALA A 7 24.57 -14.50 -5.02
N GLU A 8 23.55 -15.36 -4.98
CA GLU A 8 23.68 -16.81 -5.13
C GLU A 8 23.84 -17.23 -6.60
N TYR A 9 23.07 -16.62 -7.50
CA TYR A 9 23.01 -17.01 -8.91
C TYR A 9 23.72 -16.03 -9.86
N GLY A 10 24.21 -14.89 -9.36
CA GLY A 10 24.85 -13.85 -10.17
C GLY A 10 23.91 -13.15 -11.15
N VAL A 11 22.59 -13.40 -11.05
CA VAL A 11 21.57 -12.87 -11.97
C VAL A 11 20.46 -12.22 -11.15
N ARG A 12 20.12 -10.97 -11.50
CA ARG A 12 18.98 -10.26 -10.93
C ARG A 12 17.71 -10.61 -11.69
N PRO A 13 16.62 -11.03 -11.03
CA PRO A 13 15.36 -11.30 -11.69
C PRO A 13 14.73 -10.01 -12.25
N GLU A 14 14.18 -10.08 -13.46
CA GLU A 14 13.44 -8.96 -14.07
C GLU A 14 12.11 -8.71 -13.36
N ILE A 15 11.47 -9.78 -12.85
CA ILE A 15 10.16 -9.71 -12.19
C ILE A 15 10.23 -10.33 -10.79
N ALA A 16 9.75 -9.61 -9.78
CA ALA A 16 9.47 -10.14 -8.45
C ALA A 16 7.97 -10.23 -8.20
N ARG A 17 7.47 -11.37 -7.72
CA ARG A 17 6.06 -11.55 -7.29
C ARG A 17 6.01 -11.78 -5.80
N ALA A 18 5.14 -11.06 -5.09
CA ALA A 18 5.10 -11.13 -3.62
C ALA A 18 3.69 -11.18 -3.04
N ASP A 19 3.55 -11.85 -1.90
CA ASP A 19 2.33 -11.79 -1.10
C ASP A 19 2.16 -10.43 -0.40
N SER A 20 0.95 -10.18 0.11
CA SER A 20 0.59 -8.89 0.72
C SER A 20 1.38 -8.57 1.99
N ASP A 21 1.98 -9.58 2.62
CA ASP A 21 2.77 -9.41 3.84
C ASP A 21 4.12 -8.72 3.54
N TYR A 22 4.56 -8.71 2.28
CA TYR A 22 5.70 -7.95 1.78
C TYR A 22 5.33 -6.57 1.26
N PHE A 23 4.08 -6.13 1.43
CA PHE A 23 3.62 -4.87 0.86
C PHE A 23 4.22 -3.67 1.64
N ASN A 24 5.30 -3.13 1.10
CA ASN A 24 5.99 -1.95 1.61
C ASN A 24 6.38 -1.05 0.43
N ILE A 25 5.83 0.17 0.38
CA ILE A 25 6.03 1.08 -0.76
C ILE A 25 7.52 1.42 -0.98
N PRO A 26 8.28 1.89 0.03
CA PRO A 26 9.73 2.07 -0.11
C PRO A 26 10.48 0.86 -0.69
N ASP A 27 10.23 -0.34 -0.16
CA ASP A 27 10.94 -1.55 -0.59
C ASP A 27 10.59 -1.89 -2.05
N ILE A 28 9.32 -1.76 -2.43
CA ILE A 28 8.87 -1.98 -3.80
C ILE A 28 9.49 -0.94 -4.73
N GLN A 29 9.51 0.35 -4.35
CA GLN A 29 10.15 1.41 -5.14
C GLN A 29 11.64 1.14 -5.35
N GLN A 30 12.33 0.72 -4.29
CA GLN A 30 13.75 0.38 -4.36
C GLN A 30 13.99 -0.80 -5.30
N LEU A 31 13.18 -1.86 -5.23
CA LEU A 31 13.29 -3.00 -6.14
C LEU A 31 13.13 -2.58 -7.61
N GLU A 32 12.14 -1.72 -7.90
CA GLU A 32 11.89 -1.23 -9.26
C GLU A 32 12.97 -0.27 -9.75
N ALA A 33 13.51 0.58 -8.86
CA ALA A 33 14.63 1.46 -9.18
C ALA A 33 15.90 0.66 -9.55
N LEU A 34 16.06 -0.53 -8.97
CA LEU A 34 17.13 -1.47 -9.27
C LEU A 34 16.82 -2.39 -10.48
N GLY A 35 15.74 -2.12 -11.22
CA GLY A 35 15.41 -2.82 -12.47
C GLY A 35 14.56 -4.08 -12.32
N THR A 36 14.07 -4.42 -11.12
CA THR A 36 13.16 -5.54 -10.91
C THR A 36 11.72 -5.06 -10.77
N ILE A 37 10.86 -5.37 -11.73
CA ILE A 37 9.43 -5.02 -11.68
C ILE A 37 8.74 -5.86 -10.60
N CYS A 38 8.09 -5.19 -9.65
CA CYS A 38 7.48 -5.87 -8.50
C CYS A 38 5.94 -5.96 -8.62
N TYR A 39 5.42 -7.18 -8.49
CA TYR A 39 3.99 -7.50 -8.40
C TYR A 39 3.69 -8.07 -7.01
N CYS A 40 3.66 -7.18 -6.02
CA CYS A 40 3.23 -7.44 -4.66
C CYS A 40 1.72 -7.19 -4.50
N ASN A 41 0.99 -8.15 -3.92
CA ASN A 41 -0.43 -8.00 -3.65
C ASN A 41 -0.72 -6.85 -2.67
N ILE A 42 -1.81 -6.14 -2.89
CA ILE A 42 -2.19 -4.99 -2.07
C ILE A 42 -3.09 -5.47 -0.92
N PRO A 43 -2.73 -5.24 0.35
CA PRO A 43 -3.60 -5.57 1.47
C PRO A 43 -4.82 -4.64 1.49
N LYS A 44 -5.94 -5.11 2.03
CA LYS A 44 -7.24 -4.39 2.00
C LYS A 44 -7.17 -2.98 2.59
N ASN A 45 -6.34 -2.77 3.61
CA ASN A 45 -6.14 -1.48 4.28
C ASN A 45 -5.30 -0.49 3.44
N ALA A 46 -4.46 -0.97 2.52
CA ALA A 46 -3.65 -0.11 1.65
C ALA A 46 -4.45 0.52 0.50
N GLU A 47 -5.67 0.02 0.24
CA GLU A 47 -6.59 0.59 -0.77
C GLU A 47 -7.31 1.87 -0.31
N GLY A 48 -6.94 2.46 0.82
CA GLY A 48 -7.54 3.70 1.34
C GLY A 48 -8.90 3.53 2.03
N ARG A 49 -9.38 2.29 2.16
CA ARG A 49 -10.59 1.97 2.94
C ARG A 49 -10.27 1.98 4.42
N THR A 50 -10.96 2.81 5.19
CA THR A 50 -10.67 2.98 6.61
C THR A 50 -11.85 2.57 7.50
N GLY A 51 -12.24 1.30 7.39
CA GLY A 51 -13.41 0.73 8.06
C GLY A 51 -14.71 0.96 7.29
N THR A 52 -15.83 0.64 7.94
CA THR A 52 -17.20 0.80 7.41
C THR A 52 -18.06 1.61 8.37
N ASP A 53 -19.08 2.28 7.84
CA ASP A 53 -20.04 3.04 8.64
C ASP A 53 -21.14 2.15 9.26
N GLU A 54 -22.23 2.76 9.70
CA GLU A 54 -23.39 2.08 10.28
C GLU A 54 -24.16 1.19 9.32
N HIS A 55 -24.11 1.50 8.02
CA HIS A 55 -24.76 0.76 6.95
C HIS A 55 -23.81 -0.24 6.25
N GLY A 56 -22.60 -0.43 6.78
CA GLY A 56 -21.60 -1.29 6.17
C GLY A 56 -20.93 -0.69 4.93
N GLN A 57 -21.15 0.60 4.65
CA GLN A 57 -20.51 1.28 3.52
C GLN A 57 -19.07 1.66 3.87
N PRO A 58 -18.10 1.55 2.93
CA PRO A 58 -16.72 1.94 3.18
C PRO A 58 -16.60 3.43 3.55
N ILE A 59 -15.84 3.73 4.60
CA ILE A 59 -15.47 5.11 4.91
C ILE A 59 -14.32 5.53 3.98
N LEU A 60 -14.59 6.50 3.13
CA LEU A 60 -13.68 6.99 2.09
C LEU A 60 -13.17 8.40 2.41
N PHE A 61 -11.97 8.70 1.91
CA PHE A 61 -11.34 10.01 1.98
C PHE A 61 -10.78 10.34 0.60
N THR A 62 -11.31 11.38 -0.02
CA THR A 62 -10.92 11.82 -1.37
C THR A 62 -10.05 13.05 -1.26
N TYR A 63 -8.85 13.02 -1.85
CA TYR A 63 -7.96 14.17 -1.90
C TYR A 63 -8.36 15.12 -3.02
N ASP A 64 -8.44 16.40 -2.71
CA ASP A 64 -8.58 17.49 -3.68
C ASP A 64 -7.23 18.21 -3.81
N VAL A 65 -6.63 18.09 -4.99
CA VAL A 65 -5.32 18.68 -5.30
C VAL A 65 -5.39 20.21 -5.37
N GLN A 66 -6.53 20.78 -5.80
CA GLN A 66 -6.68 22.24 -5.93
C GLN A 66 -6.81 22.91 -4.57
N LEU A 67 -7.50 22.26 -3.65
CA LEU A 67 -7.78 22.79 -2.31
C LEU A 67 -6.78 22.32 -1.24
N ASP A 68 -5.83 21.44 -1.59
CA ASP A 68 -4.89 20.80 -0.65
C ASP A 68 -5.61 20.27 0.62
N GLN A 69 -6.67 19.49 0.41
CA GLN A 69 -7.50 18.95 1.49
C GLN A 69 -8.07 17.59 1.13
N TYR A 70 -8.57 16.89 2.14
CA TYR A 70 -9.38 15.70 1.91
C TYR A 70 -10.84 15.97 2.26
N THR A 71 -11.74 15.27 1.58
CA THR A 71 -13.17 15.23 1.92
C THR A 71 -13.53 13.80 2.31
N CYS A 72 -14.14 13.62 3.49
CA CYS A 72 -14.62 12.31 3.91
C CYS A 72 -15.95 11.95 3.25
N SER A 73 -16.38 10.69 3.35
CA SER A 73 -17.67 10.21 2.82
C SER A 73 -18.91 10.91 3.40
N GLN A 74 -18.78 11.65 4.51
CA GLN A 74 -19.83 12.49 5.08
C GLN A 74 -19.81 13.94 4.55
N GLY A 75 -19.00 14.22 3.52
CA GLY A 75 -18.86 15.55 2.93
C GLY A 75 -18.04 16.55 3.76
N LYS A 76 -17.44 16.10 4.88
CA LYS A 76 -16.72 16.98 5.81
C LYS A 76 -15.23 17.08 5.45
N PRO A 77 -14.62 18.27 5.53
CA PRO A 77 -13.22 18.47 5.13
C PRO A 77 -12.23 18.03 6.21
N LEU A 78 -11.05 17.60 5.75
CA LEU A 78 -9.84 17.40 6.53
C LEU A 78 -8.75 18.31 5.98
N VAL A 79 -8.33 19.27 6.78
CA VAL A 79 -7.37 20.30 6.38
C VAL A 79 -5.96 19.93 6.79
N ARG A 80 -4.98 20.40 6.01
CA ARG A 80 -3.56 20.22 6.32
C ARG A 80 -3.20 20.84 7.67
N LYS A 81 -2.43 20.08 8.47
CA LYS A 81 -1.98 20.47 9.82
C LYS A 81 -0.45 20.49 9.98
N GLY A 82 0.29 20.19 8.93
CA GLY A 82 1.76 20.20 8.93
C GLY A 82 2.38 18.92 8.38
N TYR A 83 3.70 18.87 8.44
CA TYR A 83 4.51 17.72 8.05
C TYR A 83 4.87 16.87 9.26
N GLU A 84 4.97 15.57 9.03
CA GLU A 84 5.48 14.59 9.99
C GLU A 84 6.43 13.62 9.30
N THR A 85 7.37 13.09 10.06
CA THR A 85 8.20 11.96 9.64
C THR A 85 7.66 10.70 10.30
N LYS A 86 7.29 9.70 9.51
CA LYS A 86 6.82 8.40 9.98
C LYS A 86 7.74 7.30 9.49
N GLY A 87 8.55 6.77 10.40
CA GLY A 87 9.66 5.89 10.05
C GLY A 87 10.65 6.66 9.16
N GLN A 88 10.92 6.13 7.97
CA GLN A 88 11.80 6.75 6.98
C GLN A 88 11.06 7.63 5.96
N ARG A 89 9.73 7.78 6.08
CA ARG A 89 8.91 8.49 5.09
C ARG A 89 8.42 9.82 5.64
N LYS A 90 8.39 10.83 4.78
CA LYS A 90 7.74 12.10 5.05
C LYS A 90 6.26 12.01 4.69
N ALA A 91 5.43 12.62 5.52
CA ALA A 91 3.99 12.68 5.31
C ALA A 91 3.43 14.04 5.68
N VAL A 92 2.40 14.47 4.97
CA VAL A 92 1.56 15.59 5.34
C VAL A 92 0.39 15.06 6.18
N ARG A 93 0.21 15.63 7.37
CA ARG A 93 -0.91 15.32 8.25
C ARG A 93 -2.12 16.16 7.88
N TYR A 94 -3.27 15.51 7.67
CA TYR A 94 -4.57 16.16 7.52
C TYR A 94 -5.49 15.77 8.66
N GLN A 95 -6.26 16.72 9.18
CA GLN A 95 -7.16 16.50 10.30
C GLN A 95 -8.55 17.07 10.02
N GLY A 96 -9.57 16.27 10.33
CA GLY A 96 -10.97 16.67 10.20
C GLY A 96 -11.32 17.85 11.10
N THR A 97 -12.13 18.76 10.58
CA THR A 97 -12.54 19.98 11.29
C THR A 97 -13.94 19.88 11.90
N GLN A 98 -14.78 18.99 11.39
CA GLN A 98 -16.20 18.86 11.78
C GLN A 98 -16.55 17.46 12.32
N CYS A 99 -15.59 16.84 13.03
CA CYS A 99 -15.73 15.45 13.49
C CYS A 99 -16.50 15.27 14.80
N GLN A 100 -16.71 16.31 15.61
CA GLN A 100 -17.24 16.20 16.98
C GLN A 100 -18.65 15.61 17.00
N ASP A 101 -19.57 16.22 16.25
CA ASP A 101 -20.98 15.79 16.14
C ASP A 101 -21.23 14.95 14.89
N CYS A 102 -20.25 14.14 14.48
CA CYS A 102 -20.40 13.28 13.30
C CYS A 102 -21.14 11.98 13.70
N PRO A 103 -22.23 11.60 13.01
CA PRO A 103 -23.02 10.42 13.38
C PRO A 103 -22.18 9.13 13.35
N ILE A 104 -21.29 9.02 12.37
CA ILE A 104 -20.43 7.84 12.21
C ILE A 104 -19.10 7.93 13.00
N ARG A 105 -18.94 8.90 13.91
CA ARG A 105 -17.64 9.18 14.56
C ARG A 105 -17.04 7.95 15.23
N GLU A 106 -17.85 7.21 15.99
CA GLU A 106 -17.42 6.04 16.76
C GLU A 106 -16.81 4.94 15.89
N LYS A 107 -17.37 4.73 14.69
CA LYS A 107 -16.85 3.79 13.69
C LYS A 107 -15.70 4.37 12.88
N CYS A 108 -15.71 5.68 12.66
CA CYS A 108 -14.71 6.38 11.85
C CYS A 108 -13.37 6.49 12.57
N THR A 109 -13.33 6.96 13.82
CA THR A 109 -12.07 7.23 14.52
C THR A 109 -12.15 6.98 16.02
N ARG A 110 -11.07 6.41 16.58
CA ARG A 110 -10.87 6.29 18.03
C ARG A 110 -10.27 7.55 18.66
N SER A 111 -9.94 8.57 17.86
CA SER A 111 -9.37 9.82 18.38
C SER A 111 -10.43 10.60 19.15
N THR A 112 -10.05 11.13 20.31
CA THR A 112 -10.89 12.04 21.09
C THR A 112 -11.03 13.42 20.43
N ARG A 113 -10.14 13.79 19.51
CA ARG A 113 -10.20 15.06 18.77
C ARG A 113 -10.92 14.91 17.43
N ALA A 114 -10.26 14.33 16.44
CA ALA A 114 -10.79 14.21 15.09
C ALA A 114 -10.07 13.13 14.29
N ARG A 115 -10.67 12.72 13.17
CA ARG A 115 -10.02 11.84 12.20
C ARG A 115 -8.76 12.50 11.67
N THR A 116 -7.66 11.76 11.69
CA THR A 116 -6.38 12.17 11.12
C THR A 116 -5.99 11.18 10.03
N ILE A 117 -5.53 11.69 8.90
CA ILE A 117 -4.98 10.90 7.80
C ILE A 117 -3.61 11.47 7.41
N TYR A 118 -2.78 10.61 6.82
CA TYR A 118 -1.43 10.96 6.39
C TYR A 118 -1.35 10.72 4.89
N ARG A 119 -0.96 11.75 4.15
CA ARG A 119 -0.58 11.63 2.74
C ARG A 119 0.93 11.60 2.66
N TYR A 120 1.50 10.51 2.16
CA TYR A 120 2.94 10.41 2.00
C TYR A 120 3.39 11.10 0.71
N ASP A 121 4.65 11.51 0.64
CA ASP A 121 5.21 12.19 -0.54
C ASP A 121 5.17 11.29 -1.80
N ASP A 122 5.18 9.98 -1.61
CA ASP A 122 5.10 8.93 -2.63
C ASP A 122 3.65 8.44 -2.90
N GLU A 123 2.63 9.12 -2.38
CA GLU A 123 1.23 8.65 -2.50
C GLU A 123 0.80 8.54 -3.98
N GLN A 124 1.24 9.45 -4.84
CA GLN A 124 0.99 9.38 -6.28
C GLN A 124 1.60 8.11 -6.91
N TRP A 125 2.82 7.75 -6.50
CA TRP A 125 3.48 6.53 -6.96
C TRP A 125 2.69 5.29 -6.51
N LYS A 126 2.26 5.27 -5.24
CA LYS A 126 1.41 4.20 -4.70
C LYS A 126 0.08 4.08 -5.45
N GLU A 127 -0.58 5.20 -5.77
CA GLU A 127 -1.83 5.21 -6.54
C GLU A 127 -1.63 4.59 -7.94
N GLN A 128 -0.52 4.92 -8.62
CA GLN A 128 -0.14 4.33 -9.91
C GLN A 128 0.15 2.84 -9.80
N TYR A 129 0.90 2.42 -8.76
CA TYR A 129 1.16 1.02 -8.46
C TYR A 129 -0.15 0.23 -8.26
N ILE A 130 -1.08 0.76 -7.46
CA ILE A 130 -2.38 0.15 -7.22
C ILE A 130 -3.17 0.00 -8.53
N ARG A 131 -3.14 1.02 -9.40
CA ARG A 131 -3.76 0.97 -10.73
C ARG A 131 -3.14 -0.14 -11.59
N ARG A 132 -1.80 -0.26 -11.59
CA ARG A 132 -1.07 -1.34 -12.31
C ARG A 132 -1.48 -2.72 -11.81
N MET A 133 -1.58 -2.93 -10.50
CA MET A 133 -2.01 -4.22 -9.94
C MET A 133 -3.46 -4.57 -10.26
N LYS A 134 -4.34 -3.56 -10.41
CA LYS A 134 -5.74 -3.76 -10.80
C LYS A 134 -5.95 -4.02 -12.29
N SER A 135 -4.94 -3.78 -13.13
CA SER A 135 -4.97 -4.09 -14.56
C SER A 135 -5.03 -5.61 -14.83
N PRO A 136 -5.44 -6.04 -16.05
CA PRO A 136 -5.44 -7.46 -16.42
C PRO A 136 -4.06 -8.13 -16.23
N ASN A 137 -2.97 -7.43 -16.59
CA ASN A 137 -1.62 -7.94 -16.41
C ASN A 137 -1.26 -8.07 -14.92
N GLY A 138 -1.56 -7.05 -14.11
CA GLY A 138 -1.34 -7.08 -12.66
C GLY A 138 -2.04 -8.26 -11.99
N ARG A 139 -3.33 -8.49 -12.31
CA ARG A 139 -4.09 -9.64 -11.80
C ARG A 139 -3.49 -10.98 -12.24
N ARG A 140 -3.05 -11.08 -13.50
CA ARG A 140 -2.38 -12.29 -14.01
C ARG A 140 -1.11 -12.57 -13.22
N GLN A 141 -0.26 -11.56 -12.99
CA GLN A 141 0.99 -11.72 -12.23
C GLN A 141 0.72 -12.11 -10.78
N SER A 142 -0.29 -11.51 -10.14
CA SER A 142 -0.75 -11.90 -8.80
C SER A 142 -1.23 -13.34 -8.70
N ALA A 143 -1.79 -13.91 -9.78
CA ALA A 143 -2.22 -15.31 -9.83
C ALA A 143 -1.04 -16.29 -10.03
N LEU A 144 -0.01 -15.87 -10.77
CA LEU A 144 1.19 -16.68 -11.04
C LEU A 144 2.12 -16.84 -9.84
N ARG A 145 1.82 -16.22 -8.69
CA ARG A 145 2.65 -16.28 -7.47
C ARG A 145 2.85 -17.69 -6.88
N ARG A 146 2.18 -18.70 -7.44
CA ARG A 146 2.28 -20.11 -7.04
C ARG A 146 3.49 -20.86 -7.63
N ALA A 147 4.18 -20.33 -8.65
CA ALA A 147 5.26 -21.04 -9.36
C ALA A 147 6.67 -20.72 -8.81
N LYS A 148 7.33 -21.65 -8.10
CA LYS A 148 8.69 -21.45 -7.52
C LYS A 148 9.68 -20.88 -8.55
N PHE A 149 10.65 -20.09 -8.07
CA PHE A 149 11.80 -19.62 -8.85
C PHE A 149 12.43 -20.81 -9.58
N GLN A 150 12.54 -20.71 -10.91
CA GLN A 150 13.33 -21.64 -11.72
C GLN A 150 14.55 -20.85 -12.20
N ALA A 151 15.75 -21.36 -11.93
CA ALA A 151 17.03 -20.70 -12.24
C ALA A 151 17.26 -20.39 -13.73
N LEU A 152 16.33 -20.76 -14.62
CA LEU A 152 16.32 -20.45 -16.05
C LEU A 152 15.24 -19.43 -16.44
N GLY A 153 14.44 -18.93 -15.49
CA GLY A 153 13.28 -18.07 -15.75
C GLY A 153 13.48 -16.66 -15.20
N GLN A 154 13.13 -15.66 -16.00
CA GLN A 154 13.25 -14.20 -15.76
C GLN A 154 12.48 -13.64 -14.54
N TYR A 155 12.13 -14.45 -13.54
CA TYR A 155 11.25 -14.07 -12.44
C TYR A 155 11.57 -14.78 -11.12
N CYS A 156 11.32 -14.12 -10.00
CA CYS A 156 11.38 -14.70 -8.65
C CYS A 156 10.07 -14.54 -7.87
N ILE A 157 9.87 -15.41 -6.89
CA ILE A 157 8.71 -15.36 -5.99
C ILE A 157 9.18 -15.15 -4.55
N LEU A 158 8.58 -14.15 -3.90
CA LEU A 158 8.76 -13.82 -2.49
C LEU A 158 7.57 -14.39 -1.71
N ARG A 159 7.82 -15.37 -0.84
CA ARG A 159 6.80 -15.97 0.05
C ARG A 159 7.22 -15.84 1.49
N ALA A 160 6.25 -15.55 2.35
CA ALA A 160 6.44 -15.57 3.78
C ALA A 160 6.78 -17.01 4.15
N HIS A 161 7.89 -17.21 4.86
CA HIS A 161 8.20 -18.53 5.39
C HIS A 161 7.10 -18.94 6.38
N SER A 162 6.19 -19.81 5.95
CA SER A 162 5.44 -20.64 6.90
C SER A 162 6.45 -21.54 7.59
N ALA A 163 6.33 -21.70 8.91
CA ALA A 163 7.23 -22.50 9.74
C ALA A 163 7.31 -24.00 9.38
N ASP A 164 6.64 -24.44 8.31
CA ASP A 164 6.49 -25.84 7.90
C ASP A 164 6.89 -26.11 6.43
N ASP A 165 7.78 -25.30 5.83
CA ASP A 165 8.41 -25.69 4.54
C ASP A 165 9.78 -26.31 4.85
N PRO A 166 9.96 -27.63 4.69
CA PRO A 166 11.24 -28.26 4.96
C PRO A 166 12.26 -27.69 3.99
N LYS A 167 13.32 -27.10 4.55
CA LYS A 167 14.54 -26.91 3.78
C LYS A 167 15.02 -28.31 3.38
N PHE A 168 15.35 -28.47 2.10
CA PHE A 168 15.81 -29.68 1.40
C PHE A 168 14.72 -30.54 0.76
#